data_AF-A0A7K6D9H3-F1
#
_entry.id   AF-A0A7K6D9H3-F1
#
_cell.length_a   1.000
_cell.length_b   1.000
_cell.length_c   1.000
_cell.angle_alpha   90.00
_cell.angle_beta   90.00
_cell.angle_gamma   90.00
#
_symmetry.space_group_name_H-M   'P 1'
#
loop_
_entity.id
_entity.type
_entity.pdbx_description
1 polymer ?
#
loop_
_entity_poly.entity_id
_entity_poly.type
_entity_poly.pdbx_seq_one_letter_code
_entity_poly.pdbx_strand_id
1 'polypeptide(L)'
;LFFPSRPCCIEALLAEAAEPGTPARPCPCPLPSGDTALSRLVRRLLSARRSLDLCLFSFSCPQLARAVQLLHRRGVRVRLVTDSQYMGLHGSQIGRLRHAGIQVRHDQHSGYMHHKFAIVDRRMLITGSLNWTTQAIQSNRENVLVVEDAEYVKAFLDEFERIWEEYNPTNYSFF
;
A
#
# COMPACT_ATOMS: atom_id res chain seq x y z
N LEU A 1 -8.03 -9.82 -8.50
CA LEU A 1 -8.13 -10.38 -7.13
C LEU A 1 -9.49 -9.99 -6.58
N PHE A 2 -10.17 -10.90 -5.89
CA PHE A 2 -11.47 -10.63 -5.27
C PHE A 2 -11.38 -10.91 -3.76
N PHE A 3 -12.09 -10.11 -2.98
CA PHE A 3 -12.20 -10.19 -1.52
C PHE A 3 -13.65 -10.51 -1.13
N PRO A 4 -13.91 -11.11 0.05
CA PRO A 4 -13.03 -11.21 1.21
C PRO A 4 -11.90 -12.22 1.06
N SER A 5 -10.72 -11.87 1.55
CA SER A 5 -9.59 -12.78 1.69
C SER A 5 -9.73 -13.55 2.99
N ARG A 6 -9.57 -14.88 2.93
CA ARG A 6 -9.45 -15.71 4.13
C ARG A 6 -8.23 -15.25 4.97
N PRO A 7 -8.32 -15.28 6.31
CA PRO A 7 -7.16 -15.02 7.17
C PRO A 7 -6.01 -15.97 6.82
N CYS A 8 -4.80 -15.42 6.68
CA CYS A 8 -3.61 -16.20 6.43
C CYS A 8 -2.38 -15.58 7.10
N CYS A 9 -1.40 -16.42 7.41
CA CYS A 9 -0.09 -15.99 7.85
C CYS A 9 0.72 -15.50 6.62
N ILE A 10 1.31 -14.31 6.72
CA ILE A 10 2.20 -13.76 5.69
C ILE A 10 3.63 -13.56 6.20
N GLU A 11 3.96 -14.04 7.40
CA GLU A 11 5.29 -13.84 8.01
C GLU A 11 6.40 -14.45 7.16
N ALA A 12 6.18 -15.66 6.63
CA ALA A 12 7.15 -16.30 5.74
C ALA A 12 7.39 -15.47 4.48
N LEU A 13 6.32 -14.94 3.87
CA LEU A 13 6.40 -14.07 2.70
C LEU A 13 7.16 -12.76 3.00
N LEU A 14 6.92 -12.16 4.17
CA LEU A 14 7.65 -10.96 4.59
C LEU A 14 9.13 -11.27 4.88
N ALA A 15 9.43 -12.42 5.49
CA ALA A 15 10.78 -12.85 5.80
C ALA A 15 11.59 -13.19 4.54
N GLU A 16 11.04 -13.97 3.62
CA GLU A 16 11.64 -14.30 2.31
C GLU A 16 11.98 -13.03 1.53
N ALA A 17 11.08 -12.06 1.59
CA ALA A 17 11.34 -10.81 0.91
C ALA A 17 12.48 -10.06 1.64
N ALA A 18 12.47 -9.99 2.97
CA ALA A 18 13.46 -9.25 3.76
C ALA A 18 14.89 -9.71 3.49
N GLU A 19 15.11 -11.03 3.40
CA GLU A 19 16.39 -11.66 3.13
C GLU A 19 16.23 -12.74 2.04
N PRO A 20 16.33 -12.35 0.75
CA PRO A 20 16.20 -13.28 -0.35
C PRO A 20 17.27 -14.38 -0.28
N GLY A 21 16.85 -15.65 -0.27
CA GLY A 21 17.74 -16.81 -0.20
C GLY A 21 17.89 -17.41 1.20
N THR A 22 17.42 -16.72 2.25
CA THR A 22 17.33 -17.30 3.60
C THR A 22 16.01 -18.06 3.75
N PRO A 23 16.00 -19.33 4.19
CA PRO A 23 14.76 -20.06 4.45
C PRO A 23 13.95 -19.34 5.53
N ALA A 24 12.71 -18.96 5.23
CA ALA A 24 11.85 -18.37 6.23
C ALA A 24 11.54 -19.39 7.33
N ARG A 25 11.75 -18.98 8.59
CA ARG A 25 11.33 -19.79 9.73
C ARG A 25 9.79 -19.89 9.77
N PRO A 26 9.23 -21.07 10.07
CA PRO A 26 7.79 -21.21 10.26
C PRO A 26 7.31 -20.27 11.37
N CYS A 27 6.26 -19.50 11.08
CA CYS A 27 5.63 -18.68 12.09
C CYS A 27 4.82 -19.59 13.03
N PRO A 28 4.94 -19.46 14.37
CA PRO A 28 4.20 -20.30 15.31
C PRO A 28 2.72 -19.92 15.45
N CYS A 29 2.22 -18.96 14.68
CA CYS A 29 0.83 -18.51 14.77
C CYS A 29 -0.15 -19.58 14.25
N PRO A 30 -1.41 -19.58 14.73
CA PRO A 30 -2.41 -20.58 14.32
C PRO A 30 -3.00 -20.32 12.92
N LEU A 31 -2.61 -19.22 12.25
CA LEU A 31 -3.16 -18.87 10.94
C LEU A 31 -2.57 -19.78 9.85
N PRO A 32 -3.39 -20.23 8.88
CA PRO A 32 -2.89 -21.05 7.79
C PRO A 32 -1.93 -20.24 6.91
N SER A 33 -0.83 -20.87 6.51
CA SER A 33 -0.02 -20.41 5.38
C SER A 33 -0.75 -20.77 4.09
N GLY A 34 -0.81 -19.86 3.12
CA GLY A 34 -1.50 -20.18 1.87
C GLY A 34 -1.56 -19.07 0.84
N ASP A 35 -1.99 -19.44 -0.36
CA ASP A 35 -2.29 -18.52 -1.45
C ASP A 35 -3.70 -17.94 -1.24
N THR A 36 -3.77 -16.66 -0.90
CA THR A 36 -5.01 -15.92 -0.67
C THR A 36 -4.98 -14.62 -1.45
N ALA A 37 -6.12 -13.93 -1.58
CA ALA A 37 -6.15 -12.62 -2.25
C ALA A 37 -5.20 -11.62 -1.56
N LEU A 38 -5.11 -11.65 -0.23
CA LEU A 38 -4.15 -10.84 0.53
C LEU A 38 -2.70 -11.25 0.24
N SER A 39 -2.35 -12.54 0.31
CA SER A 39 -0.96 -12.95 0.09
C SER A 39 -0.51 -12.69 -1.35
N ARG A 40 -1.40 -12.82 -2.35
CA ARG A 40 -1.16 -12.43 -3.75
C ARG A 40 -0.94 -10.92 -3.91
N LEU A 41 -1.75 -10.08 -3.27
CA LEU A 41 -1.56 -8.63 -3.26
C LEU A 41 -0.20 -8.26 -2.65
N VAL A 42 0.12 -8.83 -1.49
CA VAL A 42 1.41 -8.60 -0.81
C VAL A 42 2.59 -9.04 -1.68
N ARG A 43 2.51 -10.20 -2.36
CA ARG A 43 3.55 -10.65 -3.31
C ARG A 43 3.77 -9.64 -4.43
N ARG A 44 2.72 -9.04 -4.99
CA ARG A 44 2.84 -8.02 -6.04
C ARG A 44 3.51 -6.75 -5.52
N LEU A 45 3.15 -6.29 -4.32
CA LEU A 45 3.83 -5.14 -3.69
C LEU A 45 5.31 -5.43 -3.42
N LEU A 46 5.62 -6.58 -2.80
CA LEU A 46 6.98 -6.98 -2.44
C LEU A 46 7.91 -7.20 -3.65
N SER A 47 7.36 -7.23 -4.88
CA SER A 47 8.13 -7.29 -6.12
C SER A 47 8.80 -5.97 -6.50
N ALA A 48 8.47 -4.87 -5.81
CA ALA A 48 9.08 -3.56 -6.04
C ALA A 48 10.59 -3.58 -5.76
N ARG A 49 11.36 -2.98 -6.68
CA ARG A 49 12.83 -2.90 -6.60
C ARG A 49 13.35 -1.47 -6.58
N ARG A 50 12.60 -0.51 -7.12
CA ARG A 50 13.03 0.89 -7.31
C ARG A 50 12.05 1.86 -6.67
N SER A 51 10.76 1.71 -6.95
CA SER A 51 9.76 2.66 -6.46
C SER A 51 8.42 2.01 -6.13
N LEU A 52 7.72 2.61 -5.18
CA LEU A 52 6.33 2.32 -4.84
C LEU A 52 5.61 3.64 -4.58
N ASP A 53 4.66 3.98 -5.45
CA ASP A 53 3.80 5.15 -5.30
C ASP A 53 2.40 4.68 -4.89
N LEU A 54 1.88 5.16 -3.76
CA LEU A 54 0.62 4.71 -3.16
C LEU A 54 -0.38 5.87 -3.10
N CYS A 55 -1.58 5.68 -3.64
CA CYS A 55 -2.67 6.64 -3.55
C CYS A 55 -3.88 5.94 -2.92
N LEU A 56 -4.02 6.07 -1.60
CA LEU A 56 -4.94 5.28 -0.79
C LEU A 56 -5.84 6.16 0.09
N PHE A 57 -7.15 6.08 -0.12
CA PHE A 57 -8.16 6.74 0.71
C PHE A 57 -8.04 6.38 2.20
N SER A 58 -7.95 5.07 2.51
CA SER A 58 -7.80 4.62 3.90
C SER A 58 -6.81 3.46 3.97
N PHE A 59 -5.90 3.54 4.95
CA PHE A 59 -4.85 2.56 5.17
C PHE A 59 -4.69 2.25 6.67
N SER A 60 -5.32 1.16 7.12
CA SER A 60 -5.27 0.68 8.51
C SER A 60 -4.85 -0.78 8.66
N CYS A 61 -4.58 -1.51 7.56
CA CYS A 61 -4.13 -2.91 7.60
C CYS A 61 -2.65 -3.03 8.01
N PRO A 62 -2.31 -3.63 9.17
CA PRO A 62 -0.91 -3.75 9.61
C PRO A 62 -0.05 -4.64 8.70
N GLN A 63 -0.65 -5.67 8.09
CA GLN A 63 0.05 -6.61 7.19
C GLN A 63 0.57 -5.90 5.93
N LEU A 64 -0.26 -5.05 5.31
CA LEU A 64 0.14 -4.24 4.16
C LEU A 64 1.12 -3.14 4.57
N ALA A 65 0.94 -2.49 5.73
CA ALA A 65 1.87 -1.48 6.22
C ALA A 65 3.27 -2.06 6.46
N ARG A 66 3.36 -3.28 7.03
CA ARG A 66 4.65 -3.96 7.21
C ARG A 66 5.34 -4.29 5.89
N ALA A 67 4.59 -4.67 4.85
CA ALA A 67 5.15 -4.87 3.52
C ALA A 67 5.73 -3.55 2.95
N VAL A 68 5.01 -2.44 3.09
CA VAL A 68 5.46 -1.10 2.65
C VAL A 68 6.70 -0.63 3.43
N GLN A 69 6.70 -0.76 4.75
CA GLN A 69 7.87 -0.44 5.59
C GLN A 69 9.10 -1.28 5.21
N LEU A 70 8.89 -2.56 4.92
CA LEU A 70 9.95 -3.46 4.52
C LEU A 70 10.56 -3.05 3.17
N LEU A 71 9.75 -2.63 2.20
CA LEU A 71 10.23 -2.09 0.93
C LEU A 71 11.06 -0.81 1.15
N HIS A 72 10.57 0.11 1.98
CA HIS A 72 11.30 1.32 2.32
C HIS A 72 12.66 1.02 2.96
N ARG A 73 12.71 0.07 3.90
CA ARG A 73 13.96 -0.39 4.54
C ARG A 73 14.97 -0.99 3.57
N ARG A 74 14.52 -1.54 2.43
CA ARG A 74 15.40 -2.04 1.36
C ARG A 74 15.87 -0.96 0.40
N GLY A 75 15.52 0.31 0.63
CA GLY A 75 15.89 1.42 -0.24
C GLY A 75 14.95 1.65 -1.41
N VAL A 76 13.79 0.98 -1.47
CA VAL A 76 12.75 1.32 -2.45
C VAL A 76 12.21 2.70 -2.12
N ARG A 77 12.15 3.60 -3.11
CA ARG A 77 11.53 4.92 -2.93
C ARG A 77 10.03 4.74 -2.74
N VAL A 78 9.53 4.99 -1.53
CA VAL A 78 8.11 4.93 -1.22
C VAL A 78 7.54 6.34 -1.08
N ARG A 79 6.47 6.63 -1.82
CA ARG A 79 5.65 7.84 -1.67
C ARG A 79 4.21 7.45 -1.45
N LEU A 80 3.50 8.19 -0.60
CA LEU A 80 2.13 7.90 -0.26
C LEU A 80 1.27 9.16 -0.21
N VAL A 81 0.19 9.17 -0.96
CA VAL A 81 -0.91 10.14 -0.87
C VAL A 81 -2.07 9.45 -0.16
N THR A 82 -2.67 10.13 0.82
CA THR A 82 -3.83 9.62 1.55
C THR A 82 -4.87 10.70 1.81
N ASP A 83 -6.01 10.30 2.37
CA ASP A 83 -7.06 11.22 2.77
C ASP A 83 -6.78 11.81 4.17
N SER A 84 -6.97 13.11 4.33
CA SER A 84 -6.63 13.91 5.51
C SER A 84 -7.47 13.54 6.74
N GLN A 85 -8.75 13.21 6.53
CA GLN A 85 -9.65 12.80 7.60
C GLN A 85 -9.37 11.35 7.99
N TYR A 86 -9.24 10.47 7.00
CA TYR A 86 -9.07 9.03 7.25
C TYR A 86 -7.68 8.67 7.77
N MET A 87 -6.65 9.47 7.47
CA MET A 87 -5.33 9.24 8.04
C MET A 87 -5.26 9.50 9.56
N GLY A 88 -6.16 10.32 10.10
CA GLY A 88 -6.26 10.63 11.54
C GLY A 88 -7.08 9.63 12.35
N LEU A 89 -7.78 8.69 11.70
CA LEU A 89 -8.60 7.71 12.40
C LEU A 89 -7.77 6.72 13.23
N HIS A 90 -8.34 6.29 14.35
CA HIS A 90 -7.71 5.29 15.22
C HIS A 90 -7.40 3.99 14.44
N GLY A 91 -6.17 3.49 14.58
CA GLY A 91 -5.70 2.29 13.86
C GLY A 91 -5.14 2.56 12.47
N SER A 92 -5.21 3.81 11.96
CA SER A 92 -4.48 4.24 10.77
C SER A 92 -2.99 3.87 10.88
N GLN A 93 -2.42 3.33 9.80
CA GLN A 93 -1.00 3.01 9.74
C GLN A 93 -0.15 4.20 9.24
N ILE A 94 -0.78 5.29 8.80
CA ILE A 94 -0.11 6.44 8.19
C ILE A 94 0.92 7.07 9.13
N GLY A 95 0.56 7.27 10.40
CA GLY A 95 1.49 7.83 11.40
C GLY A 95 2.74 6.96 11.59
N ARG A 96 2.59 5.63 11.58
CA ARG A 96 3.73 4.68 11.68
C ARG A 96 4.60 4.70 10.42
N LEU A 97 4.00 4.85 9.24
CA LEU A 97 4.74 4.96 7.99
C LEU A 97 5.54 6.27 7.94
N ARG A 98 4.93 7.40 8.33
CA ARG A 98 5.62 8.69 8.46
C ARG A 98 6.78 8.63 9.46
N HIS A 99 6.56 8.04 10.63
CA HIS A 99 7.60 7.87 11.64
C HIS A 99 8.77 7.00 11.14
N ALA A 100 8.52 6.06 10.24
CA ALA A 100 9.54 5.25 9.60
C ALA A 100 10.33 5.97 8.48
N GLY A 101 10.05 7.25 8.22
CA GLY A 101 10.74 8.06 7.19
C GLY A 101 10.08 8.03 5.81
N ILE A 102 8.91 7.40 5.66
CA ILE A 102 8.20 7.37 4.38
C ILE A 102 7.55 8.73 4.12
N GLN A 103 7.74 9.26 2.92
CA GLN A 103 7.13 10.50 2.49
C GLN A 103 5.62 10.31 2.32
N VAL A 104 4.84 11.06 3.10
CA VAL A 104 3.38 11.06 3.04
C VAL A 104 2.88 12.47 2.77
N ARG A 105 1.98 12.60 1.79
CA ARG A 105 1.18 13.79 1.53
C ARG A 105 -0.31 13.42 1.71
N HIS A 106 -1.15 14.41 1.98
CA HIS A 106 -2.59 14.23 2.11
C HIS A 106 -3.32 15.43 1.52
N ASP A 107 -4.61 15.25 1.21
CA ASP A 107 -5.44 16.35 0.74
C ASP A 107 -5.56 17.47 1.77
N GLN A 108 -5.94 18.65 1.27
CA GLN A 108 -5.95 19.91 2.02
C GLN A 108 -7.32 20.62 1.91
N HIS A 109 -8.27 20.02 1.19
CA HIS A 109 -9.54 20.64 0.82
C HIS A 109 -10.74 19.77 1.23
N SER A 110 -11.96 20.31 1.09
CA SER A 110 -13.20 19.66 1.51
C SER A 110 -13.67 18.48 0.63
N GLY A 111 -12.77 17.84 -0.11
CA GLY A 111 -13.06 16.73 -1.02
C GLY A 111 -12.22 15.51 -0.70
N TYR A 112 -12.79 14.31 -0.88
CA TYR A 112 -12.08 13.08 -0.52
C TYR A 112 -11.01 12.70 -1.55
N MET A 113 -9.81 12.36 -1.05
CA MET A 113 -8.82 11.65 -1.85
C MET A 113 -9.22 10.16 -1.95
N HIS A 114 -10.22 9.86 -2.78
CA HIS A 114 -10.90 8.55 -2.75
C HIS A 114 -10.24 7.46 -3.62
N HIS A 115 -9.04 7.68 -4.14
CA HIS A 115 -8.32 6.66 -4.90
C HIS A 115 -7.90 5.46 -4.03
N LYS A 116 -7.78 4.28 -4.65
CA LYS A 116 -7.19 3.09 -4.05
C LYS A 116 -6.28 2.40 -5.06
N PHE A 117 -5.12 2.97 -5.32
CA PHE A 117 -4.14 2.39 -6.21
C PHE A 117 -2.70 2.44 -5.69
N ALA A 118 -1.86 1.59 -6.27
CA ALA A 118 -0.43 1.53 -6.06
C ALA A 118 0.26 1.34 -7.42
N ILE A 119 1.42 1.97 -7.61
CA ILE A 119 2.25 1.80 -8.80
C ILE A 119 3.59 1.25 -8.36
N VAL A 120 3.88 0.03 -8.79
CA VAL A 120 5.13 -0.68 -8.50
C VAL A 120 6.11 -0.45 -9.66
N ASP A 121 7.29 0.08 -9.35
CA ASP A 121 8.42 0.30 -10.26
C ASP A 121 8.04 1.03 -11.57
N ARG A 122 7.01 1.89 -11.54
CA ARG A 122 6.47 2.58 -12.72
C ARG A 122 6.08 1.64 -13.87
N ARG A 123 5.80 0.36 -13.59
CA ARG A 123 5.49 -0.68 -14.60
C ARG A 123 4.23 -1.49 -14.31
N MET A 124 3.78 -1.52 -13.06
CA MET A 124 2.64 -2.32 -12.63
C MET A 124 1.70 -1.45 -11.82
N LEU A 125 0.46 -1.38 -12.27
CA LEU A 125 -0.64 -0.74 -11.58
C LEU A 125 -1.40 -1.79 -10.77
N ILE A 126 -1.66 -1.48 -9.50
CA ILE A 126 -2.56 -2.22 -8.63
C ILE A 126 -3.68 -1.26 -8.27
N THR A 127 -4.92 -1.52 -8.66
CA THR A 127 -6.04 -0.57 -8.45
C THR A 127 -7.36 -1.30 -8.24
N GLY A 128 -8.32 -0.69 -7.55
CA GLY A 128 -9.64 -1.29 -7.37
C GLY A 128 -10.52 -0.57 -6.37
N SER A 129 -11.50 -1.28 -5.82
CA SER A 129 -12.42 -0.75 -4.80
C SER A 129 -11.85 -0.81 -3.38
N LEU A 130 -10.87 -1.70 -3.15
CA LEU A 130 -10.36 -2.06 -1.83
C LEU A 130 -9.65 -0.90 -1.13
N ASN A 131 -10.26 -0.39 -0.05
CA ASN A 131 -9.52 0.33 0.98
C ASN A 131 -8.56 -0.63 1.71
N TRP A 132 -7.35 -0.19 2.05
CA TRP A 132 -6.34 -1.05 2.66
C TRP A 132 -6.54 -1.16 4.17
N THR A 133 -7.71 -1.66 4.57
CA THR A 133 -8.14 -1.86 5.95
C THR A 133 -8.37 -3.35 6.21
N THR A 134 -8.13 -3.81 7.44
CA THR A 134 -8.37 -5.21 7.80
C THR A 134 -9.83 -5.62 7.55
N GLN A 135 -10.76 -4.72 7.88
CA GLN A 135 -12.20 -4.91 7.64
C GLN A 135 -12.51 -5.16 6.15
N ALA A 136 -12.03 -4.29 5.25
CA ALA A 136 -12.32 -4.43 3.83
C ALA A 136 -11.70 -5.70 3.24
N ILE A 137 -10.48 -6.04 3.68
CA ILE A 137 -9.79 -7.25 3.26
C ILE A 137 -10.54 -8.52 3.68
N GLN A 138 -11.08 -8.58 4.90
CA GLN A 138 -11.60 -9.82 5.47
C GLN A 138 -13.12 -9.97 5.38
N SER A 139 -13.85 -8.89 5.16
CA SER A 139 -15.32 -8.89 5.29
C SER A 139 -16.05 -8.30 4.10
N ASN A 140 -15.43 -7.41 3.32
CA ASN A 140 -16.11 -6.76 2.20
C ASN A 140 -15.95 -7.53 0.89
N ARG A 141 -16.93 -7.36 0.01
CA ARG A 141 -16.80 -7.74 -1.40
C ARG A 141 -16.06 -6.62 -2.14
N GLU A 142 -14.80 -6.86 -2.45
CA GLU A 142 -13.92 -5.88 -3.09
C GLU A 142 -13.22 -6.52 -4.30
N ASN A 143 -12.83 -5.69 -5.26
CA ASN A 143 -11.97 -6.10 -6.36
C ASN A 143 -10.66 -5.32 -6.34
N VAL A 144 -9.60 -5.99 -6.79
CA VAL A 144 -8.30 -5.39 -7.10
C VAL A 144 -7.79 -5.95 -8.42
N LEU A 145 -7.54 -5.07 -9.37
CA LEU A 145 -6.85 -5.35 -10.62
C LEU A 145 -5.34 -5.20 -10.41
N VAL A 146 -4.58 -6.07 -11.07
CA VAL A 146 -3.13 -5.97 -11.19
C VAL A 146 -2.83 -5.96 -12.67
N VAL A 147 -2.31 -4.83 -13.16
CA VAL A 147 -2.23 -4.51 -14.58
C VAL A 147 -0.78 -4.14 -14.90
N GLU A 148 -0.18 -4.83 -15.87
CA GLU A 148 1.14 -4.53 -16.43
C GLU A 148 0.97 -4.04 -17.87
N ASP A 149 0.37 -2.86 -17.99
CA ASP A 149 0.07 -2.22 -19.27
C ASP A 149 0.55 -0.77 -19.21
N ALA A 150 1.38 -0.38 -20.18
CA ALA A 150 2.07 0.90 -20.16
C ALA A 150 1.12 2.10 -20.26
N GLU A 151 0.00 1.97 -20.97
CA GLU A 151 -0.96 3.07 -21.15
C GLU A 151 -1.69 3.35 -19.83
N TYR A 152 -2.19 2.31 -19.18
CA TYR A 152 -2.83 2.44 -17.87
C TYR A 152 -1.85 2.90 -16.79
N VAL A 153 -0.64 2.32 -16.75
CA VAL A 153 0.37 2.71 -15.77
C VAL A 153 0.75 4.17 -15.94
N LYS A 154 0.94 4.64 -17.17
CA LYS A 154 1.25 6.06 -17.45
C LYS A 154 0.14 6.98 -16.96
N ALA A 155 -1.12 6.69 -17.29
CA ALA A 155 -2.24 7.54 -16.90
C ALA A 155 -2.37 7.69 -15.37
N PHE A 156 -2.23 6.59 -14.63
CA PHE A 156 -2.29 6.62 -13.17
C PHE A 156 -1.06 7.27 -12.53
N LEU A 157 0.10 7.14 -13.17
CA LEU A 157 1.33 7.78 -12.72
C LEU A 157 1.27 9.29 -12.91
N ASP A 158 0.78 9.76 -14.06
CA ASP A 158 0.57 11.18 -14.31
C ASP A 158 -0.39 11.79 -13.28
N GLU A 159 -1.48 11.08 -12.95
CA GLU A 159 -2.40 11.52 -11.89
C GLU A 159 -1.74 11.50 -10.50
N PHE A 160 -0.94 10.48 -10.19
CA PHE A 160 -0.19 10.45 -8.94
C PHE A 160 0.75 11.65 -8.82
N GLU A 161 1.53 11.96 -9.85
CA GLU A 161 2.45 13.10 -9.82
C GLU A 161 1.69 14.43 -9.70
N ARG A 162 0.55 14.57 -10.39
CA ARG A 162 -0.32 15.76 -10.28
C ARG A 162 -0.79 15.97 -8.84
N ILE A 163 -1.38 14.94 -8.22
CA ILE A 163 -1.84 15.00 -6.83
C ILE A 163 -0.66 15.20 -5.87
N TRP A 164 0.47 14.53 -6.13
CA TRP A 164 1.66 14.65 -5.32
C TRP A 164 2.09 16.11 -5.24
N GLU A 165 2.26 16.80 -6.38
CA GLU A 165 2.64 18.22 -6.40
C GLU A 165 1.57 19.16 -5.86
N GLU A 166 0.28 18.88 -6.11
CA GLU A 166 -0.82 19.63 -5.51
C GLU A 166 -0.72 19.63 -3.97
N TYR A 167 -0.41 18.47 -3.38
CA TYR A 167 -0.30 18.30 -1.92
C TYR A 167 1.12 18.52 -1.39
N ASN A 168 1.98 19.21 -2.14
CA ASN A 168 3.31 19.55 -1.68
C ASN A 168 3.23 20.46 -0.44
N PRO A 169 3.76 20.05 0.73
CA PRO A 169 3.63 20.84 1.95
C PRO A 169 4.28 22.22 1.84
N THR A 170 5.22 22.44 0.93
CA THR A 170 5.83 23.76 0.68
C THR A 170 4.86 24.75 0.04
N ASN A 171 3.75 24.28 -0.54
CA ASN A 171 2.72 25.14 -1.13
C ASN A 171 1.77 25.73 -0.07
N TYR A 172 1.85 25.25 1.17
CA TYR A 172 0.97 25.65 2.27
C TYR A 172 1.79 26.39 3.33
N SER A 173 1.30 27.55 3.73
CA SER A 173 1.86 28.30 4.86
C SER A 173 1.07 27.94 6.11
N PHE A 174 1.74 27.35 7.10
CA PHE A 174 1.19 27.19 8.44
C PHE A 174 1.45 28.50 9.19
N PHE A 175 0.40 29.29 9.41
CA PHE A 175 0.45 30.51 10.22
C PHE A 175 0.57 30.18 11.70
#